data_AF-F0Y664-F1
#
_entry.id   AF-F0Y664-F1
#
_cell.length_a   1.000
_cell.length_b   1.000
_cell.length_c   1.000
_cell.angle_alpha   90.00
_cell.angle_beta   90.00
_cell.angle_gamma   90.00
#
_symmetry.space_group_name_H-M   'P 1'
#
loop_
_entity.id
_entity.type
_entity.pdbx_description
1 polymer ?
#
loop_
_entity_poly.entity_id
_entity_poly.type
_entity_poly.pdbx_seq_one_letter_code
_entity_poly.pdbx_strand_id
1 'polypeptide(L)'
;DTWVVLVGASRYFANYRHAANVLAMRRIAQRLGVPRERLLVLLAEDPTFDGRNPHRGRVFISANGKRRAADDLAGDWGANATHLFADVDYAGDEVTPELVRHLLTGRLGASTPRSRRLDSGPASNVLVYLTGHGGDEFLKFHDSDELSAVEIADAVAEMRAKGRYGRLVLVADTCQAGSLLARLSPSTTPNVLGVASAKLGENAYAAGADAVVGVALADRFTEHVSKFFD
;
A
#
# COMPACT_ATOMS: atom_id res chain seq x y z
N ASP A 1 -5.60 18.15 -7.47
CA ASP A 1 -4.33 17.49 -7.84
C ASP A 1 -3.94 16.56 -6.69
N THR A 2 -4.28 15.28 -6.83
CA THR A 2 -4.14 14.27 -5.76
C THR A 2 -3.40 13.07 -6.32
N TRP A 3 -2.34 12.66 -5.62
CA TRP A 3 -1.52 11.50 -5.92
C TRP A 3 -1.65 10.46 -4.81
N VAL A 4 -1.61 9.19 -5.18
CA VAL A 4 -1.75 8.07 -4.27
C VAL A 4 -0.63 7.06 -4.54
N VAL A 5 0.11 6.68 -3.51
CA VAL A 5 1.14 5.65 -3.52
C VAL A 5 0.72 4.56 -2.55
N LEU A 6 0.51 3.34 -3.05
CA LEU A 6 0.06 2.19 -2.26
C LEU A 6 1.15 1.12 -2.28
N VAL A 7 1.61 0.69 -1.10
CA VAL A 7 2.73 -0.24 -0.97
C VAL A 7 2.29 -1.46 -0.15
N GLY A 8 2.32 -2.64 -0.79
CA GLY A 8 2.21 -3.95 -0.14
C GLY A 8 3.58 -4.61 -0.09
N ALA A 9 4.21 -4.61 1.08
CA ALA A 9 5.63 -4.96 1.24
C ALA A 9 5.91 -6.45 1.45
N SER A 10 4.88 -7.25 1.79
CA SER A 10 5.05 -8.66 2.13
C SER A 10 4.91 -9.61 0.94
N ARG A 11 5.57 -10.76 1.06
CA ARG A 11 5.55 -11.81 0.05
C ARG A 11 4.81 -13.06 0.48
N TYR A 12 4.57 -13.95 -0.48
CA TYR A 12 3.92 -15.24 -0.34
C TYR A 12 2.42 -15.16 -0.06
N PHE A 13 1.70 -16.18 -0.52
CA PHE A 13 0.25 -16.29 -0.36
C PHE A 13 -0.25 -16.24 1.09
N ALA A 14 0.57 -16.62 2.07
CA ALA A 14 0.24 -16.46 3.50
C ALA A 14 -0.06 -15.00 3.88
N ASN A 15 0.45 -14.05 3.09
CA ASN A 15 0.25 -12.62 3.24
C ASN A 15 -0.74 -12.03 2.23
N TYR A 16 -1.66 -12.85 1.69
CA TYR A 16 -2.76 -12.46 0.80
C TYR A 16 -3.40 -11.12 1.19
N ARG A 17 -3.69 -10.96 2.49
CA ARG A 17 -4.31 -9.75 3.05
C ARG A 17 -3.59 -8.46 2.70
N HIS A 18 -2.26 -8.42 2.65
CA HIS A 18 -1.54 -7.18 2.36
C HIS A 18 -1.75 -6.73 0.90
N ALA A 19 -1.79 -7.69 -0.04
CA ALA A 19 -2.14 -7.39 -1.42
C ALA A 19 -3.62 -6.96 -1.54
N ALA A 20 -4.53 -7.67 -0.86
CA ALA A 20 -5.96 -7.31 -0.84
C ALA A 20 -6.20 -5.91 -0.24
N ASN A 21 -5.49 -5.54 0.83
CA ASN A 21 -5.55 -4.21 1.44
C ASN A 21 -5.19 -3.12 0.41
N VAL A 22 -4.06 -3.29 -0.30
CA VAL A 22 -3.62 -2.36 -1.35
C VAL A 22 -4.66 -2.23 -2.45
N LEU A 23 -5.19 -3.35 -2.95
CA LEU A 23 -6.19 -3.32 -4.01
C LEU A 23 -7.51 -2.69 -3.55
N ALA A 24 -7.87 -2.80 -2.27
CA ALA A 24 -9.03 -2.12 -1.71
C ALA A 24 -8.82 -0.62 -1.61
N MET A 25 -7.67 -0.17 -1.10
CA MET A 25 -7.30 1.24 -1.09
C MET A 25 -7.24 1.83 -2.50
N ARG A 26 -6.78 1.05 -3.49
CA ARG A 26 -6.81 1.42 -4.92
C ARG A 26 -8.24 1.65 -5.39
N ARG A 27 -9.14 0.71 -5.14
CA ARG A 27 -10.56 0.84 -5.52
C ARG A 27 -11.20 2.07 -4.86
N ILE A 28 -10.93 2.30 -3.58
CA ILE A 28 -11.44 3.49 -2.86
C ILE A 28 -10.91 4.78 -3.52
N ALA A 29 -9.61 4.87 -3.78
CA ALA A 29 -9.02 6.03 -4.45
C ALA A 29 -9.66 6.29 -5.83
N GLN A 30 -9.87 5.24 -6.62
CA GLN A 30 -10.56 5.33 -7.92
C GLN A 30 -12.01 5.82 -7.77
N ARG A 31 -12.79 5.26 -6.81
CA ARG A 31 -14.17 5.70 -6.54
C ARG A 31 -14.25 7.15 -6.08
N LEU A 32 -13.21 7.65 -5.39
CA LEU A 32 -13.07 9.05 -4.99
C LEU A 32 -12.51 9.96 -6.10
N GLY A 33 -12.34 9.43 -7.32
CA GLY A 33 -11.97 10.22 -8.50
C GLY A 33 -10.46 10.45 -8.69
N VAL A 34 -9.59 9.68 -8.01
CA VAL A 34 -8.16 9.69 -8.31
C VAL A 34 -7.95 8.98 -9.65
N PRO A 35 -7.39 9.66 -10.68
CA PRO A 35 -7.19 9.06 -11.98
C PRO A 35 -6.01 8.07 -11.96
N ARG A 36 -6.02 7.06 -12.84
CA ARG A 36 -5.05 5.94 -12.82
C ARG A 36 -3.61 6.41 -12.94
N GLU A 37 -3.34 7.45 -13.72
CA GLU A 37 -2.00 8.03 -13.91
C GLU A 37 -1.44 8.72 -12.65
N ARG A 38 -2.27 8.92 -11.62
CA ARG A 38 -1.86 9.45 -10.31
C ARG A 38 -1.94 8.43 -9.19
N LEU A 39 -2.18 7.17 -9.54
CA LEU A 39 -2.30 6.07 -8.60
C LEU A 39 -1.16 5.09 -8.90
N LEU A 40 -0.19 5.05 -7.99
CA LEU A 40 1.00 4.21 -8.06
C LEU A 40 0.83 3.03 -7.11
N VAL A 41 0.80 1.82 -7.66
CA VAL A 41 0.63 0.56 -6.93
C VAL A 41 1.93 -0.22 -6.93
N LEU A 42 2.44 -0.51 -5.74
CA LEU A 42 3.61 -1.33 -5.51
C LEU A 42 3.19 -2.59 -4.75
N LEU A 43 3.35 -3.76 -5.36
CA LEU A 43 2.99 -5.05 -4.77
C LEU A 43 4.15 -6.03 -4.84
N ALA A 44 4.66 -6.44 -3.69
CA ALA A 44 5.68 -7.48 -3.59
C ALA A 44 5.16 -8.89 -3.93
N GLU A 45 3.84 -9.10 -3.89
CA GLU A 45 3.16 -10.37 -4.17
C GLU A 45 1.79 -10.14 -4.80
N ASP A 46 1.42 -11.02 -5.73
CA ASP A 46 0.11 -11.01 -6.39
C ASP A 46 -0.58 -12.37 -6.22
N PRO A 47 -1.62 -12.45 -5.35
CA PRO A 47 -2.29 -13.71 -5.09
C PRO A 47 -3.28 -14.13 -6.18
N THR A 48 -3.51 -13.34 -7.25
CA THR A 48 -4.58 -13.61 -8.24
C THR A 48 -4.46 -14.99 -8.89
N PHE A 49 -3.26 -15.41 -9.29
CA PHE A 49 -3.01 -16.67 -9.99
C PHE A 49 -2.11 -17.64 -9.22
N ASP A 50 -1.91 -17.41 -7.91
CA ASP A 50 -1.24 -18.38 -7.05
C ASP A 50 -2.01 -19.71 -7.06
N GLY A 51 -1.31 -20.84 -7.14
CA GLY A 51 -1.94 -22.18 -7.19
C GLY A 51 -2.77 -22.53 -5.95
N ARG A 52 -2.58 -21.80 -4.85
CA ARG A 52 -3.37 -21.91 -3.62
C ARG A 52 -4.63 -21.05 -3.64
N ASN A 53 -4.78 -20.11 -4.57
CA ASN A 53 -5.98 -19.28 -4.67
C ASN A 53 -7.12 -20.07 -5.33
N PRO A 54 -8.18 -20.45 -4.59
CA PRO A 54 -9.31 -21.17 -5.16
C PRO A 54 -10.15 -20.30 -6.13
N HIS A 55 -9.98 -18.98 -6.08
CA HIS A 55 -10.66 -18.01 -6.95
C HIS A 55 -9.67 -17.41 -7.94
N ARG A 56 -9.24 -18.22 -8.90
CA ARG A 56 -8.28 -17.81 -9.93
C ARG A 56 -8.67 -16.50 -10.61
N GLY A 57 -7.72 -15.57 -10.66
CA GLY A 57 -7.88 -14.22 -11.23
C GLY A 57 -8.64 -13.24 -10.33
N ARG A 58 -9.00 -13.61 -9.09
CA ARG A 58 -9.82 -12.76 -8.22
C ARG A 58 -9.20 -12.55 -6.85
N VAL A 59 -9.44 -11.37 -6.28
CA VAL A 59 -9.00 -11.01 -4.93
C VAL A 59 -10.16 -10.43 -4.11
N PHE A 60 -10.26 -10.77 -2.83
CA PHE A 60 -11.37 -10.33 -1.97
C PHE A 60 -10.84 -9.80 -0.64
N ILE A 61 -11.57 -8.85 -0.04
CA ILE A 61 -11.20 -8.24 1.26
C ILE A 61 -12.01 -8.78 2.45
N SER A 62 -13.25 -9.25 2.24
CA SER A 62 -14.12 -9.71 3.33
C SER A 62 -14.19 -11.23 3.39
N ALA A 63 -13.94 -11.80 4.56
CA ALA A 63 -14.20 -13.21 4.84
C ALA A 63 -15.71 -13.47 5.00
N ASN A 64 -16.16 -14.68 4.65
CA ASN A 64 -17.49 -15.23 4.98
C ASN A 64 -18.74 -14.49 4.46
N GLY A 65 -18.63 -13.68 3.41
CA GLY A 65 -19.78 -13.10 2.70
C GLY A 65 -20.18 -13.92 1.47
N LYS A 66 -21.43 -13.77 0.99
CA LYS A 66 -21.79 -14.17 -0.38
C LYS A 66 -20.95 -13.31 -1.34
N ARG A 67 -19.89 -13.88 -1.92
CA ARG A 67 -18.99 -13.19 -2.84
C ARG A 67 -19.73 -12.82 -4.12
N ARG A 68 -19.95 -11.53 -4.34
CA ARG A 68 -20.48 -11.00 -5.60
C ARG A 68 -19.31 -10.65 -6.52
N ALA A 69 -19.55 -10.64 -7.83
CA ALA A 69 -18.56 -10.18 -8.79
C ALA A 69 -18.08 -8.74 -8.48
N ALA A 70 -18.98 -7.88 -7.99
CA ALA A 70 -18.65 -6.51 -7.59
C ALA A 70 -17.66 -6.41 -6.40
N ASP A 71 -17.52 -7.48 -5.61
CA ASP A 71 -16.62 -7.48 -4.46
C ASP A 71 -15.15 -7.81 -4.88
N ASP A 72 -14.93 -8.30 -6.11
CA ASP A 72 -13.61 -8.69 -6.65
C ASP A 72 -12.68 -7.50 -6.92
N LEU A 73 -11.60 -7.43 -6.16
CA LEU A 73 -10.60 -6.36 -6.14
C LEU A 73 -9.67 -6.37 -7.36
N ALA A 74 -9.52 -7.53 -7.99
CA ALA A 74 -8.81 -7.61 -9.26
C ALA A 74 -9.69 -7.05 -10.39
N GLY A 75 -11.01 -7.28 -10.34
CA GLY A 75 -11.94 -6.72 -11.32
C GLY A 75 -11.62 -7.16 -12.75
N ASP A 76 -11.82 -6.27 -13.72
CA ASP A 76 -11.67 -6.59 -15.15
C ASP A 76 -10.25 -7.03 -15.55
N TRP A 77 -9.22 -6.53 -14.87
CA TRP A 77 -7.85 -6.94 -15.15
C TRP A 77 -7.63 -8.39 -14.70
N GLY A 78 -8.13 -8.78 -13.53
CA GLY A 78 -7.97 -10.15 -13.02
C GLY A 78 -8.68 -11.20 -13.88
N ALA A 79 -9.87 -10.89 -14.38
CA ALA A 79 -10.62 -11.79 -15.26
C ALA A 79 -9.96 -12.02 -16.63
N ASN A 80 -9.26 -11.00 -17.15
CA ASN A 80 -8.64 -11.01 -18.48
C ASN A 80 -7.10 -11.06 -18.44
N ALA A 81 -6.52 -11.18 -17.25
CA ALA A 81 -5.08 -11.13 -17.07
C ALA A 81 -4.40 -12.29 -17.76
N THR A 82 -3.45 -11.95 -18.62
CA THR A 82 -2.56 -12.89 -19.28
C THR A 82 -1.29 -13.15 -18.49
N HIS A 83 -1.03 -12.34 -17.45
CA HIS A 83 0.16 -12.39 -16.61
C HIS A 83 -0.15 -11.82 -15.20
N LEU A 84 0.69 -12.19 -14.22
CA LEU A 84 0.66 -11.61 -12.87
C LEU A 84 0.93 -10.10 -12.92
N PHE A 85 0.41 -9.36 -11.94
CA PHE A 85 0.66 -7.93 -11.73
C PHE A 85 0.18 -7.00 -12.88
N ALA A 86 -0.81 -7.42 -13.68
CA ALA A 86 -1.14 -6.69 -14.93
C ALA A 86 -1.66 -5.25 -14.73
N ASP A 87 -2.07 -4.86 -13.52
CA ASP A 87 -2.44 -3.48 -13.18
C ASP A 87 -1.71 -2.97 -11.93
N VAL A 88 -0.39 -3.22 -11.88
CA VAL A 88 0.53 -2.81 -10.83
C VAL A 88 1.70 -2.05 -11.46
N ASP A 89 2.14 -0.96 -10.83
CA ASP A 89 3.23 -0.13 -11.35
C ASP A 89 4.60 -0.65 -10.93
N TYR A 90 4.74 -1.33 -9.79
CA TYR A 90 5.95 -2.03 -9.37
C TYR A 90 5.63 -3.37 -8.73
N ALA A 91 6.25 -4.44 -9.21
CA ALA A 91 5.87 -5.82 -8.99
C ALA A 91 7.02 -6.71 -8.50
N GLY A 92 6.74 -7.55 -7.50
CA GLY A 92 7.68 -8.58 -7.06
C GLY A 92 8.96 -7.98 -6.47
N ASP A 93 10.12 -8.47 -6.92
CA ASP A 93 11.45 -8.16 -6.36
C ASP A 93 11.85 -6.68 -6.47
N GLU A 94 11.20 -5.91 -7.34
CA GLU A 94 11.53 -4.48 -7.46
C GLU A 94 10.96 -3.65 -6.31
N VAL A 95 10.00 -4.18 -5.54
CA VAL A 95 9.33 -3.49 -4.44
C VAL A 95 10.21 -3.48 -3.19
N THR A 96 11.23 -2.62 -3.18
CA THR A 96 12.22 -2.53 -2.09
C THR A 96 12.05 -1.25 -1.25
N PRO A 97 12.62 -1.18 -0.03
CA PRO A 97 12.72 0.06 0.75
C PRO A 97 13.38 1.20 -0.04
N GLU A 98 14.43 0.89 -0.82
CA GLU A 98 15.11 1.86 -1.69
C GLU A 98 14.18 2.41 -2.77
N LEU A 99 13.44 1.54 -3.46
CA LEU A 99 12.49 1.99 -4.47
C LEU A 99 11.47 2.96 -3.88
N VAL A 100 10.89 2.66 -2.71
CA VAL A 100 9.90 3.54 -2.05
C VAL A 100 10.52 4.92 -1.78
N ARG A 101 11.71 4.97 -1.20
CA ARG A 101 12.42 6.24 -0.94
C ARG A 101 12.73 6.99 -2.22
N HIS A 102 13.19 6.30 -3.27
CA HIS A 102 13.49 6.92 -4.56
C HIS A 102 12.26 7.44 -5.29
N LEU A 103 11.14 6.71 -5.21
CA LEU A 103 9.87 7.12 -5.77
C LEU A 103 9.37 8.41 -5.09
N LEU A 104 9.34 8.42 -3.74
CA LEU A 104 8.89 9.57 -2.96
C LEU A 104 9.75 10.82 -3.23
N THR A 105 11.07 10.65 -3.22
CA THR A 105 12.05 11.74 -3.35
C THR A 105 12.36 12.15 -4.79
N GLY A 106 11.78 11.45 -5.78
CA GLY A 106 12.00 11.71 -7.21
C GLY A 106 13.41 11.37 -7.69
N ARG A 107 14.08 10.40 -7.07
CA ARG A 107 15.44 9.94 -7.42
C ARG A 107 15.46 8.75 -8.40
N LEU A 108 14.33 8.48 -9.05
CA LEU A 108 14.22 7.44 -10.08
C LEU A 108 15.07 7.81 -11.32
N GLY A 109 15.84 6.86 -11.83
CA GLY A 109 16.74 7.06 -12.98
C GLY A 109 16.02 7.58 -14.23
N ALA A 110 16.73 8.30 -15.10
CA ALA A 110 16.15 9.05 -16.23
C ALA A 110 15.31 8.20 -17.20
N SER A 111 15.64 6.92 -17.35
CA SER A 111 14.90 5.96 -18.19
C SER A 111 13.55 5.52 -17.60
N THR A 112 13.25 5.82 -16.33
CA THR A 112 11.99 5.41 -15.70
C THR A 112 10.81 6.10 -16.41
N PRO A 113 9.81 5.36 -16.92
CA PRO A 113 8.65 5.95 -17.59
C PRO A 113 7.90 6.92 -16.70
N ARG A 114 7.30 7.95 -17.30
CA ARG A 114 6.52 8.96 -16.57
C ARG A 114 5.36 8.36 -15.78
N SER A 115 4.70 7.33 -16.32
CA SER A 115 3.60 6.62 -15.66
C SER A 115 4.00 5.93 -14.35
N ARG A 116 5.30 5.67 -14.14
CA ARG A 116 5.84 5.05 -12.92
C ARG A 116 6.45 6.09 -11.97
N ARG A 117 6.27 7.39 -12.21
CA ARG A 117 6.83 8.46 -11.37
C ARG A 117 5.75 9.12 -10.53
N LEU A 118 6.13 9.48 -9.30
CA LEU A 118 5.35 10.41 -8.48
C LEU A 118 5.63 11.85 -8.94
N ASP A 119 4.93 12.34 -9.96
CA ASP A 119 5.11 13.69 -10.51
C ASP A 119 4.29 14.75 -9.73
N SER A 120 4.29 14.65 -8.40
CA SER A 120 3.65 15.62 -7.51
C SER A 120 4.51 16.87 -7.28
N GLY A 121 3.85 17.98 -6.95
CA GLY A 121 4.45 19.29 -6.72
C GLY A 121 3.94 19.99 -5.46
N PRO A 122 4.24 21.29 -5.27
CA PRO A 122 4.04 21.98 -3.99
C PRO A 122 2.57 22.28 -3.67
N ALA A 123 1.67 22.11 -4.65
CA ALA A 123 0.22 22.24 -4.47
C ALA A 123 -0.50 20.88 -4.41
N SER A 124 0.21 19.76 -4.62
CA SER A 124 -0.39 18.44 -4.69
C SER A 124 -0.76 17.93 -3.30
N ASN A 125 -1.88 17.20 -3.21
CA ASN A 125 -2.16 16.32 -2.09
C ASN A 125 -1.55 14.95 -2.37
N VAL A 126 -0.82 14.36 -1.43
CA VAL A 126 -0.21 13.03 -1.59
C VAL A 126 -0.70 12.11 -0.49
N LEU A 127 -1.25 10.95 -0.84
CA LEU A 127 -1.51 9.85 0.08
C LEU A 127 -0.44 8.78 -0.13
N VAL A 128 0.23 8.39 0.95
CA VAL A 128 1.10 7.20 0.98
C VAL A 128 0.48 6.20 1.94
N TYR A 129 0.19 5.00 1.45
CA TYR A 129 -0.38 3.90 2.23
C TYR A 129 0.61 2.75 2.24
N LEU A 130 1.01 2.31 3.43
CA LEU A 130 1.96 1.24 3.66
C LEU A 130 1.28 0.10 4.40
N THR A 131 1.38 -1.12 3.89
CA THR A 131 0.89 -2.32 4.57
C THR A 131 1.88 -3.48 4.42
N GLY A 132 1.97 -4.29 5.47
CA GLY A 132 2.96 -5.35 5.58
C GLY A 132 3.19 -5.75 7.03
N HIS A 133 4.18 -6.60 7.25
CA HIS A 133 4.66 -6.88 8.60
C HIS A 133 5.56 -5.75 9.09
N GLY A 134 5.53 -5.47 10.39
CA GLY A 134 6.27 -4.38 10.98
C GLY A 134 6.50 -4.62 12.46
N GLY A 135 7.26 -3.71 13.06
CA GLY A 135 7.60 -3.73 14.47
C GLY A 135 8.02 -2.33 14.94
N ASP A 136 8.71 -2.28 16.07
CA ASP A 136 9.17 -1.02 16.62
C ASP A 136 10.10 -0.30 15.63
N GLU A 137 9.65 0.85 15.14
CA GLU A 137 10.31 1.70 14.14
C GLU A 137 10.65 1.07 12.77
N PHE A 138 10.04 -0.05 12.34
CA PHE A 138 10.28 -0.61 10.99
C PHE A 138 9.07 -1.26 10.32
N LEU A 139 9.09 -1.25 8.98
CA LEU A 139 8.22 -2.03 8.10
C LEU A 139 9.08 -3.00 7.29
N LYS A 140 8.73 -4.28 7.30
CA LYS A 140 9.46 -5.36 6.65
C LYS A 140 9.06 -5.52 5.18
N PHE A 141 10.06 -5.65 4.33
CA PHE A 141 9.97 -5.93 2.90
C PHE A 141 10.53 -7.31 2.60
N HIS A 142 9.82 -8.09 1.77
CA HIS A 142 10.26 -9.42 1.29
C HIS A 142 10.71 -10.42 2.38
N ASP A 143 10.29 -10.24 3.63
CA ASP A 143 10.72 -11.03 4.79
C ASP A 143 12.20 -10.92 5.20
N SER A 144 12.96 -9.97 4.65
CA SER A 144 14.37 -9.74 5.06
C SER A 144 14.72 -8.29 5.28
N ASP A 145 14.26 -7.40 4.39
CA ASP A 145 14.68 -6.01 4.37
C ASP A 145 13.71 -5.16 5.19
N GLU A 146 14.16 -3.98 5.60
CA GLU A 146 13.36 -3.10 6.45
C GLU A 146 13.42 -1.67 5.91
N LEU A 147 12.27 -0.99 5.97
CA LEU A 147 12.16 0.47 5.84
C LEU A 147 11.91 1.04 7.23
N SER A 148 12.89 1.80 7.73
CA SER A 148 12.84 2.33 9.10
C SER A 148 12.02 3.63 9.20
N ALA A 149 11.57 3.95 10.43
CA ALA A 149 10.91 5.21 10.74
C ALA A 149 11.77 6.43 10.40
N VAL A 150 13.09 6.33 10.59
CA VAL A 150 14.06 7.37 10.24
C VAL A 150 14.08 7.58 8.73
N GLU A 151 14.19 6.51 7.95
CA GLU A 151 14.20 6.62 6.49
C GLU A 151 12.90 7.17 5.91
N ILE A 152 11.76 6.82 6.52
CA ILE A 152 10.46 7.41 6.16
C ILE A 152 10.46 8.91 6.42
N ALA A 153 10.88 9.33 7.63
CA ALA A 153 10.93 10.74 8.00
C ALA A 153 11.88 11.54 7.10
N ASP A 154 13.06 11.00 6.81
CA ASP A 154 14.04 11.61 5.92
C ASP A 154 13.50 11.74 4.49
N ALA A 155 12.85 10.70 3.96
CA ALA A 155 12.23 10.77 2.64
C ALA A 155 11.14 11.85 2.57
N VAL A 156 10.28 11.95 3.60
CA VAL A 156 9.22 12.98 3.66
C VAL A 156 9.80 14.39 3.85
N ALA A 157 10.88 14.54 4.63
CA ALA A 157 11.60 15.80 4.79
C ALA A 157 12.25 16.25 3.48
N GLU A 158 12.83 15.32 2.73
CA GLU A 158 13.36 15.61 1.40
C GLU A 158 12.26 15.93 0.40
N MET A 159 11.13 15.23 0.42
CA MET A 159 9.96 15.60 -0.37
C MET A 159 9.54 17.04 -0.09
N ARG A 160 9.55 17.47 1.18
CA ARG A 160 9.27 18.86 1.56
C ARG A 160 10.29 19.83 0.99
N ALA A 161 11.58 19.53 1.12
CA ALA A 161 12.68 20.36 0.64
C ALA A 161 12.62 20.54 -0.89
N LYS A 162 12.22 19.48 -1.61
CA LYS A 162 12.03 19.48 -3.07
C LYS A 162 10.65 19.99 -3.51
N GLY A 163 9.78 20.41 -2.58
CA GLY A 163 8.44 20.90 -2.89
C GLY A 163 7.55 19.86 -3.58
N ARG A 164 7.64 18.59 -3.20
CA ARG A 164 6.91 17.47 -3.84
C ARG A 164 5.52 17.22 -3.26
N TYR A 165 5.08 17.98 -2.27
CA TYR A 165 3.71 17.98 -1.78
C TYR A 165 3.35 19.33 -1.17
N GLY A 166 2.06 19.66 -1.17
CA GLY A 166 1.48 20.72 -0.35
C GLY A 166 0.88 20.19 0.95
N ARG A 167 0.24 19.02 0.87
CA ARG A 167 -0.28 18.24 2.02
C ARG A 167 -0.02 16.76 1.80
N LEU A 168 0.35 16.04 2.85
CA LEU A 168 0.62 14.61 2.77
C LEU A 168 -0.14 13.86 3.86
N VAL A 169 -0.76 12.74 3.50
CA VAL A 169 -1.31 11.76 4.44
C VAL A 169 -0.45 10.52 4.35
N LEU A 170 0.12 10.08 5.48
CA LEU A 170 0.88 8.83 5.57
C LEU A 170 0.10 7.86 6.45
N VAL A 171 -0.35 6.76 5.85
CA VAL A 171 -1.09 5.69 6.53
C VAL A 171 -0.18 4.47 6.65
N ALA A 172 0.05 4.01 7.87
CA ALA A 172 0.75 2.76 8.16
C ALA A 172 -0.24 1.75 8.74
N ASP A 173 -0.49 0.67 7.99
CA ASP A 173 -1.30 -0.47 8.43
C ASP A 173 -0.41 -1.68 8.70
N THR A 174 0.11 -1.75 9.92
CA THR A 174 1.05 -2.79 10.38
C THR A 174 1.14 -2.84 11.91
N CYS A 175 1.72 -3.90 12.47
CA CYS A 175 2.01 -3.96 13.90
C CYS A 175 2.89 -2.78 14.32
N GLN A 176 2.57 -2.19 15.47
CA GLN A 176 3.29 -1.02 16.00
C GLN A 176 3.37 0.16 15.03
N ALA A 177 2.42 0.31 14.09
CA ALA A 177 2.44 1.38 13.08
C ALA A 177 2.67 2.80 13.63
N GLY A 178 2.29 3.09 14.88
CA GLY A 178 2.56 4.37 15.54
C GLY A 178 4.06 4.69 15.65
N SER A 179 4.92 3.70 15.88
CA SER A 179 6.39 3.92 15.96
C SER A 179 7.00 4.26 14.61
N LEU A 180 6.44 3.76 13.51
CA LEU A 180 6.87 4.13 12.15
C LEU A 180 6.71 5.62 11.84
N LEU A 181 5.78 6.29 12.52
CA LEU A 181 5.46 7.69 12.31
C LEU A 181 6.13 8.61 13.34
N ALA A 182 6.80 8.05 14.36
CA ALA A 182 7.31 8.79 15.52
C ALA A 182 8.43 9.80 15.19
N ARG A 183 9.10 9.61 14.04
CA ARG A 183 10.19 10.48 13.58
C ARG A 183 9.73 11.64 12.71
N LEU A 184 8.43 11.69 12.36
CA LEU A 184 7.85 12.84 11.68
C LEU A 184 7.73 14.01 12.66
N SER A 185 8.24 15.17 12.27
CA SER A 185 8.17 16.39 13.08
C SER A 185 7.52 17.52 12.28
N PRO A 186 6.64 18.35 12.87
CA PRO A 186 6.11 19.52 12.20
C PRO A 186 7.18 20.50 11.69
N SER A 187 8.38 20.51 12.29
CA SER A 187 9.49 21.40 11.87
C SER A 187 10.17 20.94 10.58
N THR A 188 10.30 19.64 10.36
CA THR A 188 10.98 19.05 9.19
C THR A 188 9.99 18.56 8.13
N THR A 189 8.79 18.20 8.55
CA THR A 189 7.72 17.60 7.74
C THR A 189 6.37 18.28 8.01
N PRO A 190 6.24 19.59 7.74
CA PRO A 190 4.98 20.31 7.93
C PRO A 190 3.89 19.79 6.99
N ASN A 191 2.62 19.98 7.36
CA ASN A 191 1.43 19.57 6.58
C ASN A 191 1.35 18.06 6.31
N VAL A 192 1.91 17.25 7.21
CA VAL A 192 1.79 15.80 7.21
C VAL A 192 0.77 15.36 8.26
N LEU A 193 -0.20 14.54 7.85
CA LEU A 193 -1.10 13.81 8.75
C LEU A 193 -0.69 12.33 8.77
N GLY A 194 -0.27 11.83 9.92
CA GLY A 194 0.01 10.42 10.15
C GLY A 194 -1.24 9.67 10.63
N VAL A 195 -1.48 8.48 10.08
CA VAL A 195 -2.52 7.54 10.53
C VAL A 195 -1.88 6.18 10.74
N ALA A 196 -2.07 5.58 11.91
CA ALA A 196 -1.50 4.28 12.26
C ALA A 196 -2.60 3.31 12.70
N SER A 197 -2.53 2.06 12.27
CA SER A 197 -3.50 1.03 12.66
C SER A 197 -3.29 0.46 14.08
N ALA A 198 -2.10 0.64 14.66
CA ALA A 198 -1.75 0.19 16.00
C ALA A 198 -0.79 1.17 16.71
N LYS A 199 -0.85 1.24 18.05
CA LYS A 199 0.12 2.03 18.85
C LYS A 199 1.44 1.28 19.03
N LEU A 200 2.47 1.97 19.53
CA LEU A 200 3.70 1.33 20.01
C LEU A 200 3.35 0.26 21.06
N GLY A 201 3.93 -0.94 20.91
CA GLY A 201 3.63 -2.10 21.76
C GLY A 201 2.32 -2.84 21.44
N GLU A 202 1.49 -2.37 20.49
CA GLU A 202 0.27 -3.04 20.06
C GLU A 202 0.46 -3.77 18.71
N ASN A 203 -0.11 -4.97 18.60
CA ASN A 203 -0.20 -5.69 17.33
C ASN A 203 -1.36 -5.15 16.48
N ALA A 204 -1.16 -5.12 15.17
CA ALA A 204 -2.26 -5.02 14.21
C ALA A 204 -2.80 -6.42 13.91
N TYR A 205 -4.11 -6.55 13.79
CA TYR A 205 -4.77 -7.85 13.64
C TYR A 205 -5.44 -8.00 12.27
N ALA A 206 -5.33 -9.21 11.72
CA ALA A 206 -6.14 -9.65 10.60
C ALA A 206 -7.64 -9.71 10.96
N ALA A 207 -8.51 -9.52 9.95
CA ALA A 207 -9.97 -9.62 10.10
C ALA A 207 -10.47 -11.05 10.34
N GLY A 208 -9.60 -12.05 10.19
CA GLY A 208 -9.88 -13.48 10.36
C GLY A 208 -9.58 -14.26 9.09
N ALA A 209 -9.34 -15.56 9.23
CA ALA A 209 -9.10 -16.45 8.10
C ALA A 209 -10.40 -16.76 7.37
N ASP A 210 -10.35 -16.77 6.04
CA ASP A 210 -11.44 -17.25 5.21
C ASP A 210 -11.34 -18.77 5.01
N ALA A 211 -12.45 -19.48 5.21
CA ALA A 211 -12.46 -20.94 5.20
C ALA A 211 -12.18 -21.55 3.82
N VAL A 212 -12.39 -20.80 2.73
CA VAL A 212 -12.20 -21.27 1.36
C VAL A 212 -10.77 -20.99 0.89
N VAL A 213 -10.28 -19.77 1.11
CA VAL A 213 -8.93 -19.34 0.70
C VAL A 213 -7.86 -19.88 1.68
N GLY A 214 -8.23 -20.17 2.92
CA GLY A 214 -7.35 -20.78 3.93
C GLY A 214 -6.40 -19.80 4.63
N VAL A 215 -6.48 -18.51 4.32
CA VAL A 215 -5.69 -17.43 4.92
C VAL A 215 -6.57 -16.22 5.23
N ALA A 216 -6.04 -15.25 5.96
CA ALA A 216 -6.73 -13.98 6.16
C ALA A 216 -6.79 -13.16 4.87
N LEU A 217 -7.96 -12.56 4.60
CA LEU A 217 -8.22 -11.77 3.40
C LEU A 217 -7.91 -10.28 3.56
N ALA A 218 -7.88 -9.78 4.79
CA ALA A 218 -7.63 -8.37 5.09
C ALA A 218 -7.06 -8.19 6.49
N ASP A 219 -6.42 -7.04 6.69
CA ASP A 219 -6.23 -6.50 8.03
C ASP A 219 -7.46 -5.73 8.50
N ARG A 220 -7.73 -5.76 9.81
CA ARG A 220 -8.95 -5.16 10.37
C ARG A 220 -9.06 -3.69 10.03
N PHE A 221 -7.97 -2.94 10.10
CA PHE A 221 -7.98 -1.51 9.76
C PHE A 221 -8.49 -1.29 8.33
N THR A 222 -7.88 -1.95 7.35
CA THR A 222 -8.27 -1.80 5.96
C THR A 222 -9.66 -2.36 5.66
N GLU A 223 -10.07 -3.44 6.32
CA GLU A 223 -11.44 -3.96 6.21
C GLU A 223 -12.47 -2.91 6.70
N HIS A 224 -12.21 -2.25 7.83
CA HIS A 224 -13.10 -1.20 8.34
C HIS A 224 -13.09 0.04 7.45
N VAL A 225 -11.93 0.45 6.93
CA VAL A 225 -11.82 1.57 5.97
C VAL A 225 -12.60 1.25 4.70
N SER A 226 -12.48 0.02 4.16
CA SER A 226 -13.26 -0.40 2.99
C SER A 226 -14.76 -0.30 3.26
N LYS A 227 -15.24 -0.80 4.39
CA LYS A 227 -16.67 -0.73 4.78
C LYS A 227 -17.15 0.70 4.98
N PHE A 228 -16.29 1.62 5.42
CA PHE A 228 -16.64 3.03 5.61
C PHE A 228 -16.87 3.77 4.27
N PHE A 229 -16.13 3.39 3.22
CA PHE A 229 -16.20 4.02 1.89
C PHE A 229 -17.07 3.27 0.87
N ASP A 230 -17.68 2.15 1.27
CA ASP A 230 -18.57 1.35 0.41
C ASP A 230 -19.97 1.97 0.24
#